data_AF-A0A497PFQ9-F1
#
_entry.id   AF-A0A497PFQ9-F1
#
_cell.length_a   1.000
_cell.length_b   1.000
_cell.length_c   1.000
_cell.angle_alpha   90.00
_cell.angle_beta   90.00
_cell.angle_gamma   90.00
#
_symmetry.space_group_name_H-M   'P 1'
#
loop_
_entity.id
_entity.type
_entity.pdbx_description
1 polymer ?
#
loop_
_entity_poly.entity_id
_entity_poly.type
_entity_poly.pdbx_seq_one_letter_code
_entity_poly.pdbx_strand_id
1 'polypeptide(L)'
;MIRIKKFNRFAIILGFKEVIIDNIDIFLKKIRVVIAPTLIQIFNAEHIAGKKHLFFATINALNAFEQGRNTSNALEMETLLYA
;
A
#
# COMPACT_ATOMS: atom_id res chain seq x y z
N MET A 1 6.25 12.77 -0.13
CA MET A 1 5.23 12.50 0.90
C MET A 1 3.99 13.34 0.59
N ILE A 2 2.79 12.75 0.64
CA ILE A 2 1.51 13.39 0.32
C ILE A 2 0.67 13.40 1.59
N ARG A 3 0.14 14.56 2.00
CA ARG A 3 -0.77 14.66 3.16
C ARG A 3 -2.21 14.41 2.72
N ILE A 4 -2.86 13.41 3.31
CA ILE A 4 -4.27 13.11 3.08
C ILE A 4 -5.06 13.69 4.26
N LYS A 5 -5.47 14.96 4.12
CA LYS A 5 -6.03 15.77 5.22
C LYS A 5 -7.23 15.12 5.91
N LYS A 6 -8.20 14.60 5.13
CA LYS A 6 -9.44 13.98 5.64
C LYS A 6 -9.17 12.90 6.69
N PHE A 7 -8.17 12.06 6.44
CA PHE A 7 -7.86 10.91 7.30
C PHE A 7 -6.73 11.17 8.30
N ASN A 8 -6.23 12.41 8.37
CA ASN A 8 -5.05 12.79 9.15
C ASN A 8 -3.85 11.82 8.94
N ARG A 9 -3.59 11.45 7.68
CA ARG A 9 -2.53 10.49 7.30
C ARG A 9 -1.57 11.08 6.27
N PHE A 10 -0.40 10.46 6.17
CA PHE A 10 0.59 10.74 5.13
C PHE A 10 0.80 9.48 4.28
N ALA A 11 0.97 9.66 2.97
CA ALA A 11 1.28 8.60 2.04
C ALA A 11 2.64 8.86 1.37
N ILE A 12 3.42 7.79 1.20
CA ILE A 12 4.68 7.78 0.46
C ILE A 12 4.55 6.68 -0.59
N ILE A 13 4.76 7.04 -1.86
CA ILE A 13 4.72 6.10 -2.98
C ILE A 13 6.10 6.12 -3.62
N LEU A 14 6.77 4.98 -3.57
CA LEU A 14 8.10 4.75 -4.14
C LEU A 14 7.99 3.72 -5.25
N GLY A 15 8.87 3.83 -6.25
CA GLY A 15 9.02 2.85 -7.31
C GLY A 15 10.48 2.49 -7.41
N PHE A 16 10.76 1.21 -7.60
CA PHE A 16 12.09 0.66 -7.73
C PHE A 16 12.17 -0.07 -9.07
N LYS A 17 13.30 0.06 -9.78
CA LYS A 17 13.59 -0.65 -11.02
C LYS A 17 14.82 -1.53 -10.82
N GLU A 18 14.97 -2.55 -11.65
CA GLU A 18 16.14 -3.45 -11.63
C GLU A 18 16.33 -4.13 -10.25
N VAL A 19 15.23 -4.40 -9.54
CA VAL A 19 15.23 -5.08 -8.24
C VAL A 19 15.24 -6.59 -8.47
N ILE A 20 16.21 -7.27 -7.87
CA ILE A 20 16.29 -8.72 -7.85
C ILE A 20 15.77 -9.19 -6.49
N ILE A 21 14.74 -10.04 -6.50
CA ILE A 21 14.17 -10.66 -5.30
C ILE A 21 14.34 -12.16 -5.42
N ASP A 22 15.37 -12.71 -4.77
CA ASP A 22 15.68 -14.14 -4.85
C ASP A 22 14.59 -15.01 -4.20
N ASN A 23 14.03 -14.54 -3.08
CA ASN A 23 12.99 -15.24 -2.35
C ASN A 23 11.96 -14.26 -1.81
N ILE A 24 10.75 -14.33 -2.35
CA ILE A 24 9.63 -13.44 -2.03
C ILE A 24 9.20 -13.57 -0.57
N ASP A 25 9.19 -14.78 -0.01
CA ASP A 25 8.74 -15.02 1.36
C ASP A 25 9.69 -14.41 2.38
N ILE A 26 11.00 -14.58 2.18
CA ILE A 26 12.03 -13.97 3.01
C ILE A 26 11.96 -12.45 2.92
N PHE A 27 11.76 -11.91 1.72
CA PHE A 27 11.62 -10.48 1.49
C PHE A 27 10.41 -9.90 2.25
N LEU A 28 9.23 -10.50 2.09
CA LEU A 28 8.01 -10.09 2.80
C LEU A 28 8.15 -10.22 4.31
N LYS A 29 8.79 -11.30 4.80
CA LYS A 29 9.05 -11.49 6.23
C LYS A 29 9.95 -10.39 6.81
N LYS A 30 11.01 -10.01 6.10
CA LYS A 30 11.92 -8.93 6.51
C LYS A 30 11.18 -7.58 6.60
N ILE A 31 10.34 -7.27 5.62
CA ILE A 31 9.57 -6.02 5.59
C ILE A 31 8.58 -5.94 6.75
N ARG A 32 7.91 -7.04 7.09
CA ARG A 32 6.96 -7.05 8.22
C ARG A 32 7.61 -6.76 9.58
N VAL A 33 8.86 -7.18 9.79
CA VAL A 33 9.54 -7.03 11.09
C VAL A 33 10.03 -5.60 11.34
N VAL A 34 10.39 -4.86 10.29
CA VAL A 34 11.14 -3.60 10.43
C VAL A 34 10.23 -2.37 10.64
N ILE A 35 8.93 -2.47 10.35
CA ILE A 35 8.19 -1.28 9.89
C ILE A 35 6.94 -0.93 10.73
N ALA A 36 6.72 -1.57 11.87
CA ALA A 36 5.73 -1.07 12.82
C ALA A 36 6.19 0.30 13.38
N PRO A 37 5.33 1.35 13.43
CA PRO A 37 3.87 1.36 13.28
C PRO A 37 3.35 1.79 11.88
N THR A 38 4.18 1.78 10.84
CA THR A 38 3.81 2.22 9.49
C THR A 38 3.16 1.07 8.70
N LEU A 39 2.09 1.39 7.97
CA LEU A 39 1.43 0.45 7.05
C LEU A 39 2.17 0.45 5.71
N ILE A 40 2.53 -0.72 5.22
CA ILE A 40 3.22 -0.89 3.94
C ILE A 40 2.51 -1.92 3.09
N GLN A 41 2.32 -1.56 1.83
CA GLN A 41 1.87 -2.45 0.78
C GLN A 41 2.88 -2.45 -0.38
N ILE A 42 3.19 -3.65 -0.88
CA ILE A 42 4.10 -3.86 -2.00
C ILE A 42 3.27 -4.29 -3.21
N PHE A 43 3.64 -3.78 -4.37
CA PHE A 43 2.96 -4.04 -5.64
C PHE A 43 3.96 -4.55 -6.67
N ASN A 44 3.52 -5.48 -7.54
CA ASN A 44 4.22 -5.70 -8.79
C ASN A 44 3.99 -4.47 -9.68
N ALA A 45 5.06 -3.74 -9.99
CA ALA A 45 5.01 -2.51 -10.78
C ALA A 45 4.43 -2.72 -12.19
N GLU A 46 4.48 -3.94 -12.74
CA GLU A 46 3.90 -4.27 -14.05
C GLU A 46 2.37 -4.09 -14.10
N HIS A 47 1.69 -4.21 -12.96
CA HIS A 47 0.24 -4.02 -12.86
C HIS A 47 -0.16 -2.60 -12.44
N ILE A 48 0.81 -1.69 -12.27
CA ILE A 48 0.56 -0.35 -11.75
C ILE A 48 0.70 0.70 -12.85
N ALA A 49 -0.42 1.35 -13.20
CA ALA A 49 -0.46 2.43 -14.19
C ALA A 49 0.27 3.72 -13.77
N GLY A 50 0.76 3.80 -12.53
CA GLY A 50 1.63 4.88 -12.04
C GLY A 50 1.26 5.36 -10.63
N LYS A 51 1.94 6.40 -10.15
CA LYS A 51 1.76 6.91 -8.77
C LYS A 51 0.32 7.34 -8.45
N LYS A 52 -0.40 7.90 -9.44
CA LYS A 52 -1.81 8.28 -9.27
C LYS A 52 -2.72 7.07 -9.06
N HIS A 53 -2.41 5.94 -9.71
CA HIS A 53 -3.16 4.69 -9.54
C HIS A 53 -3.15 4.27 -8.07
N LEU A 54 -1.95 4.14 -7.50
CA LEU A 54 -1.74 3.79 -6.10
C LEU A 54 -2.32 4.82 -5.12
N PHE A 55 -2.24 6.11 -5.46
CA PHE A 55 -2.85 7.15 -4.64
C PHE A 55 -4.36 6.98 -4.55
N PHE A 56 -5.06 6.79 -5.67
CA PHE A 56 -6.51 6.59 -5.65
C PHE A 56 -6.91 5.26 -5.00
N ALA A 57 -6.15 4.18 -5.20
CA ALA A 57 -6.36 2.93 -4.48
C ALA A 57 -6.29 3.13 -2.95
N THR A 58 -5.30 3.91 -2.48
CA THR A 58 -5.15 4.26 -1.05
C THR A 58 -6.36 5.06 -0.54
N ILE A 59 -6.87 6.01 -1.33
CA ILE A 59 -8.05 6.81 -0.96
C ILE A 59 -9.31 5.94 -0.91
N ASN A 60 -9.48 5.02 -1.85
CA ASN A 60 -10.62 4.11 -1.89
C ASN A 60 -10.61 3.16 -0.69
N ALA A 61 -9.47 2.58 -0.35
CA ALA A 61 -9.32 1.74 0.83
C ALA A 61 -9.62 2.51 2.13
N LEU A 62 -9.09 3.73 2.28
CA LEU A 62 -9.38 4.58 3.44
C LEU A 62 -10.88 4.91 3.57
N ASN A 63 -11.55 5.21 2.45
CA ASN A 63 -13.00 5.42 2.45
C ASN A 63 -13.77 4.14 2.81
N ALA A 64 -13.35 2.97 2.31
CA ALA A 64 -13.99 1.70 2.61
C ALA A 64 -13.91 1.37 4.10
N PHE A 65 -12.75 1.59 4.72
CA PHE A 65 -12.55 1.44 6.17
C PHE A 65 -13.40 2.44 6.98
N GLU A 66 -13.38 3.72 6.62
CA GLU A 66 -14.17 4.76 7.30
C GLU A 66 -15.67 4.45 7.25
N GLN A 67 -16.14 3.82 6.17
CA GLN A 67 -17.55 3.51 5.94
C GLN A 67 -17.96 2.11 6.42
N GLY A 68 -17.02 1.32 6.96
CA GLY A 68 -17.28 -0.06 7.38
C GLY A 68 -17.68 -1.00 6.23
N ARG A 69 -17.22 -0.72 5.01
CA ARG A 69 -17.50 -1.51 3.79
C ARG A 69 -16.25 -2.22 3.24
N ASN A 70 -15.16 -2.19 4.00
CA ASN A 70 -13.93 -2.88 3.65
C ASN A 70 -14.15 -4.39 3.55
N THR A 71 -13.51 -5.03 2.57
CA THR A 71 -13.55 -6.48 2.41
C THR A 71 -12.47 -7.16 3.24
N SER A 72 -11.30 -6.52 3.36
CA SER A 72 -10.17 -6.98 4.14
C SER A 72 -10.13 -6.35 5.53
N ASN A 73 -9.58 -7.08 6.50
CA ASN A 73 -9.36 -6.59 7.87
C ASN A 73 -8.11 -5.70 8.00
N ALA A 74 -7.28 -5.60 6.95
CA ALA A 74 -6.06 -4.81 6.96
C ALA A 74 -6.08 -3.76 5.84
N LEU A 75 -5.72 -2.50 6.17
CA LEU A 75 -5.82 -1.38 5.23
C LEU A 75 -4.84 -1.51 4.05
N GLU A 76 -3.65 -2.06 4.28
CA GLU A 76 -2.67 -2.37 3.24
C GLU A 76 -3.21 -3.37 2.21
N MET A 77 -3.92 -4.40 2.67
CA MET A 77 -4.53 -5.40 1.82
C MET A 77 -5.76 -4.86 1.09
N GLU A 78 -6.56 -4.03 1.74
CA GLU A 78 -7.68 -3.33 1.07
C GLU A 78 -7.17 -2.38 -0.02
N THR A 79 -6.04 -1.71 0.22
CA THR A 79 -5.39 -0.88 -0.80
C THR A 79 -4.98 -1.71 -2.02
N LEU A 80 -4.54 -2.96 -1.81
CA LEU A 80 -4.25 -3.89 -2.90
C LEU A 80 -5.49 -4.24 -3.74
N LEU A 81 -6.67 -4.37 -3.12
CA LEU A 81 -7.91 -4.72 -3.83
C LEU A 81 -8.40 -3.61 -4.79
N TYR A 82 -7.97 -2.36 -4.57
CA TYR A 82 -8.35 -1.21 -5.39
C TYR A 82 -7.28 -0.78 -6.41
N ALA A 83 -6.15 -1.48 -6.47
CA ALA A 83 -4.95 -1.10 -7.23
C ALA A 83 -4.70 -1.98 -8.46
#